data_AF-A0A060HRV4-F1
#
_entry.id   AF-A0A060HRV4-F1
#
_cell.length_a   1.000
_cell.length_b   1.000
_cell.length_c   1.000
_cell.angle_alpha   90.00
_cell.angle_beta   90.00
_cell.angle_gamma   90.00
#
_symmetry.space_group_name_H-M   'P 1'
#
loop_
_entity.id
_entity.type
_entity.pdbx_description
1 polymer ?
#
loop_
_entity_poly.entity_id
_entity_poly.type
_entity_poly.pdbx_seq_one_letter_code
_entity_poly.pdbx_strand_id
1 'polypeptide(L)'
;MLGILKTSKRGYLWVTLGFFLVSLAIHWTFAWFAYVQEQQDHNQPIETSGYINQTMRDTMENWQSEFLQLIWQVAGLSFLLYVGSPQSKESTDRIEAKIDLLAKSLKEFTEDPEKVKELLNDIDKKYYKNSC
;
A
#
# COMPACT_ATOMS: atom_id res chain seq x y z
N MET A 1 24.31 27.29 5.70
CA MET A 1 24.68 25.99 5.11
C MET A 1 23.65 24.91 5.49
N LEU A 2 22.37 25.11 5.18
CA LEU A 2 21.28 24.15 5.46
C LEU A 2 20.18 24.40 4.42
N GLY A 3 20.48 23.98 3.19
CA GLY A 3 19.59 24.09 2.03
C GLY A 3 19.41 22.74 1.33
N ILE A 4 19.36 21.64 2.09
CA ILE A 4 19.39 20.28 1.55
C ILE A 4 18.19 19.47 2.03
N LEU A 5 16.95 19.94 1.83
CA LEU A 5 15.80 19.04 1.73
C LEU A 5 14.77 19.65 0.77
N LYS A 6 15.14 19.75 -0.51
CA LYS A 6 14.15 19.87 -1.59
C LYS A 6 13.46 18.50 -1.69
N THR A 7 12.29 18.35 -1.06
CA THR A 7 11.50 17.10 -1.09
C THR A 7 11.12 16.79 -2.53
N SER A 8 11.85 15.89 -3.17
CA SER A 8 11.48 15.38 -4.48
C SER A 8 10.23 14.52 -4.32
N LYS A 9 9.35 14.47 -5.33
CA LYS A 9 8.19 13.56 -5.35
C LYS A 9 8.56 12.07 -5.15
N ARG A 10 9.86 11.73 -5.21
CA ARG A 10 10.43 10.40 -5.01
C ARG A 10 11.29 10.28 -3.74
N GLY A 11 11.24 11.27 -2.84
CA GLY A 11 12.07 11.27 -1.63
C GLY A 11 11.87 10.02 -0.77
N TYR A 12 10.61 9.60 -0.59
CA TYR A 12 10.27 8.36 0.09
C TYR A 12 10.95 7.13 -0.55
N LEU A 13 10.86 6.99 -1.88
CA LEU A 13 11.48 5.87 -2.61
C LEU A 13 13.00 5.80 -2.41
N TRP A 14 13.68 6.95 -2.43
CA TRP A 14 15.14 6.96 -2.25
C TRP A 14 15.56 6.65 -0.82
N VAL A 15 14.82 7.14 0.18
CA VAL A 15 15.09 6.84 1.59
C VAL A 15 14.85 5.35 1.86
N THR A 16 13.73 4.79 1.40
CA THR A 16 13.43 3.36 1.59
C THR A 16 14.41 2.48 0.83
N LEU A 17 14.77 2.83 -0.41
CA LEU A 17 15.81 2.12 -1.16
C LEU A 17 17.16 2.17 -0.44
N GLY A 18 17.51 3.33 0.15
CA GLY A 18 18.72 3.47 0.96
C GLY A 18 18.74 2.52 2.15
N PHE A 19 17.67 2.49 2.94
CA PHE A 19 17.54 1.55 4.06
C PHE A 19 17.59 0.09 3.60
N PHE A 20 16.94 -0.23 2.48
CA PHE A 20 16.95 -1.57 1.90
C PHE A 20 18.35 -2.02 1.47
N LEU A 21 19.12 -1.16 0.80
CA LEU A 21 20.48 -1.51 0.36
C LEU A 21 21.42 -1.66 1.56
N VAL A 22 21.28 -0.81 2.58
CA VAL A 22 22.08 -0.92 3.82
C VAL A 22 21.74 -2.21 4.56
N SER A 23 20.45 -2.54 4.72
CA SER A 23 20.06 -3.78 5.39
C SER A 23 20.49 -5.02 4.60
N LEU A 24 20.41 -4.99 3.27
CA LEU A 24 20.88 -6.07 2.40
C LEU A 24 22.40 -6.28 2.54
N ALA A 25 23.18 -5.20 2.54
CA ALA A 25 24.63 -5.27 2.73
C ALA A 25 24.99 -5.83 4.11
N ILE A 26 24.28 -5.40 5.16
CA ILE A 26 24.44 -5.94 6.52
C ILE A 26 24.12 -7.43 6.54
N HIS A 27 22.99 -7.84 5.96
CA HIS A 27 22.57 -9.25 5.90
C HIS A 27 23.63 -10.13 5.24
N TRP A 28 24.14 -9.73 4.08
CA TRP A 28 25.20 -10.46 3.38
C TRP A 28 26.49 -10.49 4.19
N THR A 29 26.87 -9.38 4.84
CA THR A 29 28.07 -9.36 5.69
C THR A 29 27.98 -10.37 6.85
N PHE A 30 26.83 -10.45 7.51
CA PHE A 30 26.62 -11.44 8.58
C PHE A 30 26.50 -12.87 8.04
N ALA A 31 25.90 -13.06 6.86
CA ALA A 31 25.87 -14.36 6.18
C ALA A 31 27.29 -14.87 5.88
N TRP A 32 28.22 -13.97 5.50
CA TRP A 32 29.62 -14.33 5.30
C TRP A 32 30.27 -14.85 6.59
N PHE A 33 30.07 -14.15 7.71
CA PHE A 33 30.61 -14.62 9.00
C PHE A 33 30.03 -15.97 9.42
N ALA A 34 28.72 -16.17 9.22
CA ALA A 34 28.07 -17.46 9.49
C ALA A 34 28.62 -18.57 8.60
N TYR A 35 28.75 -18.32 7.30
CA TYR A 35 29.29 -19.27 6.32
C TYR A 35 30.73 -19.67 6.66
N VAL A 36 31.60 -18.70 6.94
CA VAL A 36 33.00 -18.98 7.31
C VAL A 36 33.07 -19.83 8.58
N GLN A 37 32.26 -19.51 9.59
CA GLN A 37 32.21 -20.30 10.82
C GLN A 37 31.76 -21.75 10.55
N GLU A 38 30.70 -21.93 9.76
CA GLU A 38 30.20 -23.25 9.37
C GLU A 38 31.26 -24.08 8.62
N GLN A 39 31.96 -23.47 7.64
CA GLN A 39 33.02 -24.17 6.93
C GLN A 39 34.17 -24.57 7.86
N GLN A 40 34.55 -23.71 8.81
CA GLN A 40 35.58 -24.02 9.81
C GLN A 40 35.17 -25.17 10.73
N ASP A 41 33.93 -25.15 11.23
CA ASP A 41 33.40 -26.19 12.11
C ASP A 41 33.35 -27.56 11.42
N HIS A 42 33.11 -27.57 10.10
CA HIS A 42 33.06 -28.77 9.27
C HIS A 42 34.39 -29.14 8.58
N ASN A 43 35.48 -28.43 8.85
CA ASN A 43 36.78 -28.59 8.16
C ASN A 43 36.67 -28.55 6.62
N GLN A 44 35.78 -27.70 6.11
CA GLN A 44 35.56 -27.50 4.68
C GLN A 44 36.34 -26.27 4.18
N PRO A 45 36.73 -26.24 2.89
CA PRO A 45 37.35 -25.06 2.30
C PRO A 45 36.33 -23.90 2.20
N ILE A 46 36.80 -22.68 2.48
CA ILE A 46 35.99 -21.46 2.31
C ILE A 46 35.99 -21.09 0.83
N GLU A 47 34.87 -21.32 0.15
CA GLU A 47 34.70 -20.99 -1.27
C GLU A 47 33.69 -19.85 -1.48
N THR A 48 34.10 -18.80 -2.19
CA THR A 48 33.23 -17.65 -2.51
C THR A 48 32.00 -18.06 -3.32
N SER A 49 32.13 -19.05 -4.21
CA SER A 49 31.03 -19.62 -4.99
C SER A 49 29.98 -20.28 -4.10
N GLY A 50 30.42 -21.04 -3.09
CA GLY A 50 29.55 -21.69 -2.11
C GLY A 50 28.77 -20.66 -1.30
N TYR A 51 29.47 -19.64 -0.78
CA TYR A 51 28.88 -18.53 -0.06
C TYR A 51 27.80 -17.78 -0.88
N ILE A 52 28.12 -17.40 -2.12
CA ILE A 52 27.17 -16.67 -2.99
C ILE A 52 25.93 -17.52 -3.25
N ASN A 53 26.10 -18.81 -3.53
CA ASN A 53 24.97 -19.70 -3.81
C ASN A 53 24.09 -19.87 -2.57
N GLN A 54 24.67 -20.13 -1.40
CA GLN A 54 23.93 -20.25 -0.14
C GLN A 54 23.19 -18.95 0.21
N THR A 55 23.90 -17.83 0.24
CA THR A 55 23.30 -16.52 0.59
C THR A 55 22.23 -16.09 -0.39
N MET A 56 22.39 -16.38 -1.69
CA MET A 56 21.34 -16.13 -2.69
C MET A 56 20.11 -16.99 -2.46
N ARG A 57 20.28 -18.29 -2.16
CA ARG A 57 19.13 -19.15 -1.82
C ARG A 57 18.41 -18.62 -0.58
N ASP A 58 19.13 -18.35 0.50
CA ASP A 58 18.57 -17.83 1.75
C ASP A 58 17.83 -16.49 1.52
N THR A 59 18.42 -15.60 0.72
CA THR A 59 17.79 -14.33 0.33
C THR A 59 16.50 -14.55 -0.46
N MET A 60 16.50 -15.49 -1.41
CA MET A 60 15.35 -15.76 -2.28
C MET A 60 14.23 -16.52 -1.55
N GLU A 61 14.57 -17.42 -0.63
CA GLU A 61 13.61 -18.09 0.24
C GLU A 61 12.90 -17.09 1.14
N ASN A 62 13.66 -16.18 1.78
CA ASN A 62 13.08 -15.10 2.57
C ASN A 62 12.22 -14.15 1.72
N TRP A 63 12.69 -13.80 0.52
CA TRP A 63 11.91 -12.97 -0.40
C TRP A 63 10.60 -13.66 -0.81
N GLN A 64 10.64 -14.95 -1.14
CA GLN A 64 9.46 -15.71 -1.51
C GLN A 64 8.43 -15.76 -0.38
N SER A 65 8.86 -16.07 0.85
CA SER A 65 7.96 -16.23 1.99
C SER A 65 7.32 -14.90 2.41
N GLU A 66 8.11 -13.83 2.49
CA GLU A 66 7.62 -12.50 2.88
C GLU A 66 6.67 -11.92 1.84
N PHE A 67 6.93 -12.10 0.53
CA PHE A 67 5.99 -11.67 -0.50
C PHE A 67 4.67 -12.45 -0.44
N LEU A 68 4.73 -13.76 -0.24
CA LEU A 68 3.52 -14.57 -0.09
C LEU A 68 2.71 -14.12 1.12
N GLN A 69 3.37 -13.86 2.26
CA GLN A 69 2.75 -13.34 3.47
C GLN A 69 2.10 -11.98 3.23
N LEU A 70 2.82 -11.02 2.64
CA LEU A 70 2.29 -9.68 2.37
C LEU A 70 1.10 -9.71 1.41
N ILE A 71 1.19 -10.50 0.34
CA ILE A 71 0.08 -10.68 -0.60
C ILE A 71 -1.11 -11.29 0.12
N TRP A 72 -0.91 -12.37 0.87
CA TRP A 72 -1.97 -13.03 1.62
C TRP A 72 -2.64 -12.10 2.64
N GLN A 73 -1.85 -11.32 3.37
CA GLN A 73 -2.36 -10.35 4.33
C GLN A 73 -3.15 -9.23 3.66
N VAL A 74 -2.58 -8.57 2.65
CA VAL A 74 -3.25 -7.44 1.98
C VAL A 74 -4.47 -7.92 1.19
N ALA A 75 -4.33 -8.95 0.37
CA ALA A 75 -5.44 -9.48 -0.42
C ALA A 75 -6.50 -10.12 0.46
N GLY A 76 -6.09 -10.90 1.47
CA GLY A 76 -6.99 -11.56 2.42
C GLY A 76 -7.78 -10.55 3.25
N LEU A 77 -7.14 -9.54 3.85
CA LEU A 77 -7.86 -8.47 4.56
C LEU A 77 -8.74 -7.66 3.61
N SER A 78 -8.25 -7.33 2.41
CA SER A 78 -9.05 -6.59 1.43
C SER A 78 -10.30 -7.37 1.01
N PHE A 79 -10.17 -8.69 0.81
CA PHE A 79 -11.29 -9.58 0.50
C PHE A 79 -12.28 -9.69 1.67
N LEU A 80 -11.80 -9.90 2.88
CA LEU A 80 -12.64 -9.97 4.07
C LEU A 80 -13.34 -8.64 4.37
N LEU A 81 -12.67 -7.51 4.16
CA LEU A 81 -13.31 -6.19 4.23
C LEU A 81 -14.35 -6.04 3.14
N TYR A 82 -14.04 -6.41 1.89
CA TYR A 82 -14.98 -6.29 0.79
C TYR A 82 -16.27 -7.13 0.99
N VAL A 83 -16.13 -8.38 1.43
CA VAL A 83 -17.26 -9.29 1.65
C VAL A 83 -17.96 -9.02 2.99
N GLY A 84 -17.19 -8.70 4.03
CA GLY A 84 -17.65 -8.56 5.41
C GLY A 84 -18.04 -7.14 5.83
N SER A 85 -17.86 -6.11 4.98
CA SER A 85 -18.29 -4.74 5.25
C SER A 85 -19.65 -4.42 4.58
N PRO A 86 -20.79 -4.65 5.25
CA PRO A 86 -22.05 -4.01 4.88
C PRO A 86 -22.02 -2.48 5.15
N GLN A 87 -21.05 -1.99 5.96
CA GLN A 87 -20.94 -0.58 6.34
C GLN A 87 -20.69 0.38 5.17
N SER A 88 -20.03 -0.03 4.09
CA SER A 88 -19.81 0.87 2.94
C SER A 88 -21.10 1.11 2.14
N LYS A 89 -21.93 0.07 1.96
CA LYS A 89 -23.25 0.19 1.33
C LYS A 89 -24.22 0.92 2.24
N GLU A 90 -24.33 0.51 3.49
CA GLU A 90 -25.24 1.15 4.47
C GLU A 90 -24.87 2.62 4.71
N SER A 91 -23.57 2.95 4.77
CA SER A 91 -23.13 4.35 4.88
C SER A 91 -23.48 5.16 3.65
N THR A 92 -23.35 4.60 2.45
CA THR A 92 -23.69 5.32 1.20
C THR A 92 -25.19 5.57 1.13
N ASP A 93 -26.01 4.54 1.34
CA ASP A 93 -27.47 4.63 1.33
C ASP A 93 -27.97 5.62 2.41
N ARG A 94 -27.36 5.61 3.60
CA ARG A 94 -27.68 6.56 4.68
C ARG A 94 -27.25 7.99 4.37
N ILE A 95 -26.14 8.18 3.64
CA ILE A 95 -25.70 9.51 3.21
C ILE A 95 -26.63 10.03 2.12
N GLU A 96 -27.00 9.20 1.15
CA GLU A 96 -27.95 9.55 0.08
C GLU A 96 -29.31 9.93 0.66
N ALA A 97 -29.85 9.13 1.59
CA ALA A 97 -31.09 9.46 2.29
C ALA A 97 -31.01 10.79 3.06
N LYS A 98 -29.87 11.12 3.68
CA LYS A 98 -29.67 12.44 4.33
C LYS A 98 -29.60 13.58 3.32
N ILE A 99 -28.93 13.37 2.19
CA ILE A 99 -28.84 14.36 1.11
C ILE A 99 -30.23 14.64 0.53
N ASP A 100 -31.04 13.62 0.32
CA ASP A 100 -32.42 13.76 -0.15
C ASP A 100 -33.28 14.58 0.81
N LEU A 101 -33.16 14.32 2.12
CA LEU A 101 -33.87 15.09 3.14
C LEU A 101 -33.42 16.56 3.17
N LEU A 102 -32.13 16.82 3.02
CA LEU A 102 -31.60 18.19 2.92
C LEU A 102 -32.07 18.87 1.63
N ALA A 103 -32.06 18.17 0.49
CA ALA A 103 -32.54 18.69 -0.79
C ALA A 103 -34.04 19.00 -0.74
N LYS A 104 -34.84 18.16 -0.09
CA LYS A 104 -36.26 18.40 0.14
C LYS A 104 -36.48 19.63 1.03
N SER A 105 -35.76 19.70 2.15
CA SER A 105 -35.84 20.85 3.06
C SER A 105 -35.46 22.14 2.34
N LEU A 106 -34.36 22.14 1.57
CA LEU A 106 -33.92 23.30 0.78
C LEU A 106 -34.97 23.75 -0.24
N LYS A 107 -35.66 22.82 -0.92
CA LYS A 107 -36.77 23.14 -1.83
C LYS A 107 -37.95 23.80 -1.11
N GLU A 108 -38.23 23.42 0.13
CA GLU A 108 -39.32 24.00 0.94
C GLU A 108 -38.96 25.40 1.49
N PHE A 109 -37.68 25.68 1.75
CA PHE A 109 -37.21 26.97 2.29
C PHE A 109 -36.74 27.99 1.25
N THR A 110 -36.55 27.59 -0.01
CA THR A 110 -36.00 28.45 -1.08
C THR A 110 -37.12 29.08 -1.90
N GLU A 111 -37.00 30.37 -2.24
CA GLU A 111 -37.97 31.09 -3.10
C GLU A 111 -38.00 30.56 -4.55
N ASP A 112 -36.88 30.01 -5.02
CA ASP A 112 -36.69 29.41 -6.34
C ASP A 112 -36.35 27.90 -6.24
N PRO A 113 -37.37 27.02 -6.18
CA PRO A 113 -37.17 25.58 -6.07
C PRO A 113 -36.63 24.93 -7.35
N GLU A 114 -36.73 25.59 -8.51
CA GLU A 114 -36.23 25.07 -9.78
C GLU A 114 -34.70 25.16 -9.85
N LYS A 115 -34.11 26.20 -9.27
CA LYS A 115 -32.65 26.32 -9.12
C LYS A 115 -32.02 25.16 -8.33
N VAL A 116 -32.73 24.61 -7.34
CA VAL A 116 -32.26 23.42 -6.59
C VAL A 116 -32.25 22.17 -7.47
N LYS A 117 -33.26 21.99 -8.33
CA LYS A 117 -33.28 20.87 -9.30
C LYS A 117 -32.18 20.99 -10.34
N GLU A 118 -31.93 22.21 -10.84
CA GLU A 118 -30.88 22.47 -11.82
C GLU A 118 -29.50 22.11 -11.26
N LEU A 119 -29.20 22.53 -10.03
CA LEU A 119 -27.95 22.20 -9.35
C LEU A 119 -27.75 20.69 -9.14
N LEU A 120 -28.81 19.96 -8.77
CA LEU A 120 -28.75 18.50 -8.63
C LEU A 120 -28.46 17.83 -9.98
N ASN A 121 -29.18 18.22 -11.04
CA ASN A 121 -28.97 17.70 -12.39
C ASN A 121 -27.54 17.96 -12.90
N ASP A 122 -26.97 19.14 -12.62
CA ASP A 122 -25.61 19.48 -13.01
C ASP A 122 -24.57 18.63 -12.30
N ILE A 123 -24.77 18.35 -11.00
CA ILE A 123 -23.92 17.46 -10.22
C ILE A 123 -24.01 16.05 -10.79
N ASP A 124 -25.21 15.51 -11.01
CA ASP A 124 -25.42 14.17 -11.57
C ASP A 124 -24.73 14.05 -12.93
N LYS A 125 -24.92 15.03 -13.82
CA LYS A 125 -24.30 15.02 -15.15
C LYS A 125 -22.76 15.07 -15.10
N LYS A 126 -22.20 15.74 -14.09
CA LYS A 126 -20.75 15.87 -13.89
C LYS A 126 -20.11 14.59 -13.34
N TYR A 127 -20.79 13.87 -12.44
CA TYR A 127 -20.23 12.69 -11.76
C TYR A 127 -20.71 11.36 -12.33
N TYR A 128 -21.93 11.25 -12.88
CA TYR A 128 -22.43 10.05 -13.55
C TYR A 128 -21.59 9.68 -14.79
N LYS A 129 -21.02 10.68 -15.48
CA LYS A 129 -20.21 10.47 -16.69
C LYS A 129 -18.85 9.78 -16.44
N ASN A 130 -18.40 9.68 -15.18
CA ASN A 130 -17.11 9.08 -14.82
C ASN A 130 -17.24 7.65 -14.25
N SER A 131 -18.44 7.05 -14.29
CA SER A 131 -18.75 5.77 -13.65
C SER A 131 -19.02 4.61 -14.65
N CYS A 132 -18.73 4.80 -15.93
CA CYS A 132 -18.74 3.75 -16.97
C CYS A 132 -17.36 3.55 -17.59
#